data_AF-A0A926XY34-F1
#
_entry.id   AF-A0A926XY34-F1
#
_cell.length_a   1.000
_cell.length_b   1.000
_cell.length_c   1.000
_cell.angle_alpha   90.00
_cell.angle_beta   90.00
_cell.angle_gamma   90.00
#
_symmetry.space_group_name_H-M   'P 1'
#
loop_
_entity.id
_entity.type
_entity.pdbx_description
1 polymer ?
#
loop_
_entity_poly.entity_id
_entity_poly.type
_entity_poly.pdbx_seq_one_letter_code
_entity_poly.pdbx_strand_id
1 'polypeptide(L)'
;MRPDYYKDYYFNELGPAFTRYVETFDSRSGGTVALYNAAMEAAGKLFHLREAINESTGIERSRKDIGDLCWSYQLIGDVFNSSKHVKINRGDRLINGRKDVHTIVCCSIVPYENNPSDWYFYSDFRVIVHPIKSDPIDLLKLAAEVLRFWGWYLYKENLLEQVLQYEYKGDEPLSPELATQKIDVHLVDNKPEGVGEMTMVYRLWDLEKKDWVPFTGQVALEKDGVPIQPAHVSRPPKSARKRWGL
;
A
#
# COMPACT_ATOMS: atom_id res chain seq x y z
N MET A 1 -5.19 -20.36 30.56
CA MET A 1 -5.36 -20.10 29.12
C MET A 1 -6.82 -19.76 28.89
N ARG A 2 -7.14 -18.65 28.21
CA ARG A 2 -8.53 -18.25 27.95
C ARG A 2 -8.98 -18.96 26.66
N PRO A 3 -9.89 -19.96 26.73
CA PRO A 3 -10.47 -20.54 25.53
C PRO A 3 -11.11 -19.41 24.72
N ASP A 4 -10.98 -19.47 23.39
CA ASP A 4 -11.51 -18.46 22.46
C ASP A 4 -10.84 -17.07 22.47
N TYR A 5 -9.66 -16.88 23.10
CA TYR A 5 -8.97 -15.58 23.01
C TYR A 5 -8.70 -15.14 21.56
N TYR A 6 -8.41 -16.07 20.65
CA TYR A 6 -8.25 -15.75 19.23
C TYR A 6 -9.49 -15.10 18.59
N LYS A 7 -10.72 -15.40 19.05
CA LYS A 7 -11.95 -14.77 18.54
C LYS A 7 -12.01 -13.30 18.96
N ASP A 8 -11.74 -13.05 20.23
CA ASP A 8 -11.63 -11.68 20.76
C ASP A 8 -10.53 -10.92 20.03
N TYR A 9 -9.38 -11.54 19.81
CA TYR A 9 -8.29 -10.94 19.05
C TYR A 9 -8.72 -10.60 17.62
N TYR A 10 -9.38 -11.54 16.94
CA TYR A 10 -9.81 -11.36 15.54
C TYR A 10 -10.83 -10.22 15.39
N PHE A 11 -11.89 -10.21 16.20
CA PHE A 11 -12.98 -9.23 16.05
C PHE A 11 -12.75 -7.92 16.79
N ASN A 12 -12.07 -7.92 17.94
CA ASN A 12 -11.96 -6.74 18.80
C ASN A 12 -10.57 -6.08 18.74
N GLU A 13 -9.55 -6.75 18.21
CA GLU A 13 -8.23 -6.15 18.02
C GLU A 13 -7.87 -5.98 16.55
N LEU A 14 -7.88 -7.08 15.79
CA LEU A 14 -7.46 -7.09 14.39
C LEU A 14 -8.47 -6.40 13.48
N GLY A 15 -9.76 -6.67 13.62
CA GLY A 15 -10.81 -5.99 12.86
C GLY A 15 -10.72 -4.47 12.97
N PRO A 16 -10.79 -3.88 14.18
CA PRO A 16 -10.70 -2.44 14.36
C PRO A 16 -9.39 -1.82 13.88
N ALA A 17 -8.24 -2.49 14.08
CA ALA A 17 -6.96 -2.01 13.56
C ALA A 17 -6.93 -1.99 12.03
N PHE A 18 -7.48 -3.02 11.38
CA PHE A 18 -7.58 -3.08 9.93
C PHE A 18 -8.56 -2.04 9.38
N THR A 19 -9.75 -1.90 9.99
CA THR A 19 -10.73 -0.86 9.61
C THR A 19 -10.12 0.53 9.71
N ARG A 20 -9.39 0.84 10.80
CA ARG A 20 -8.68 2.12 10.95
C ARG A 20 -7.67 2.34 9.82
N TYR A 21 -6.95 1.31 9.40
CA TYR A 21 -6.02 1.43 8.27
C TYR A 21 -6.75 1.77 6.97
N VAL A 22 -7.84 1.05 6.66
CA VAL A 22 -8.69 1.32 5.49
C VAL A 22 -9.26 2.74 5.54
N GLU A 23 -9.86 3.15 6.65
CA GLU A 23 -10.42 4.51 6.81
C GLU A 23 -9.36 5.60 6.69
N THR A 24 -8.16 5.36 7.22
CA THR A 24 -7.04 6.32 7.09
C THR A 24 -6.55 6.41 5.64
N PHE A 25 -6.53 5.29 4.92
CA PHE A 25 -6.20 5.25 3.50
C PHE A 25 -7.26 5.98 2.65
N ASP A 26 -8.54 5.69 2.88
CA ASP A 26 -9.66 6.23 2.11
C ASP A 26 -9.93 7.72 2.40
N SER A 27 -9.74 8.16 3.66
CA SER A 27 -9.98 9.55 4.05
C SER A 27 -8.99 10.55 3.44
N ARG A 28 -7.81 10.09 3.01
CA ARG A 28 -6.72 10.87 2.39
C ARG A 28 -6.25 12.11 3.17
N SER A 29 -6.77 12.33 4.38
CA SER A 29 -6.63 13.56 5.16
C SER A 29 -5.73 13.39 6.39
N GLY A 30 -5.45 12.15 6.81
CA GLY A 30 -4.62 11.85 7.99
C GLY A 30 -3.12 12.13 7.83
N GLY A 31 -2.65 12.44 6.62
CA GLY A 31 -1.23 12.60 6.31
C GLY A 31 -0.43 11.29 6.35
N THR A 32 0.84 11.34 5.91
CA THR A 32 1.68 10.15 5.70
C THR A 32 2.02 9.40 6.98
N VAL A 33 2.19 10.12 8.09
CA VAL A 33 2.56 9.54 9.40
C VAL A 33 1.39 8.74 9.99
N ALA A 34 0.17 9.28 9.97
CA ALA A 34 -1.00 8.57 10.47
C ALA A 34 -1.26 7.31 9.64
N LEU A 35 -1.16 7.41 8.31
CA LEU A 35 -1.30 6.27 7.41
C LEU A 35 -0.27 5.18 7.71
N TYR A 36 1.01 5.55 7.84
CA TYR A 36 2.07 4.59 8.17
C TYR A 36 1.82 3.90 9.50
N ASN A 37 1.44 4.65 10.54
CA ASN A 37 1.17 4.09 11.86
C ASN A 37 -0.01 3.13 11.84
N ALA A 38 -1.12 3.50 11.18
CA ALA A 38 -2.28 2.62 11.03
C ALA A 38 -1.92 1.35 10.24
N ALA A 39 -1.10 1.47 9.20
CA ALA A 39 -0.61 0.34 8.43
C ALA A 39 0.26 -0.61 9.27
N MET A 40 1.19 -0.09 10.07
CA MET A 40 2.04 -0.89 10.95
C MET A 40 1.25 -1.56 12.07
N GLU A 41 0.23 -0.88 12.62
CA GLU A 41 -0.68 -1.45 13.62
C GLU A 41 -1.44 -2.64 13.03
N ALA A 42 -2.10 -2.46 11.87
CA ALA A 42 -2.81 -3.53 11.19
C ALA A 42 -1.90 -4.71 10.82
N ALA A 43 -0.71 -4.44 10.26
CA ALA A 43 0.29 -5.46 9.95
C ALA A 43 0.72 -6.25 11.19
N GLY A 44 0.92 -5.57 12.32
CA GLY A 44 1.22 -6.20 13.60
C GLY A 44 0.10 -7.13 14.07
N LYS A 45 -1.15 -6.68 14.02
CA LYS A 45 -2.30 -7.52 14.41
C LYS A 45 -2.45 -8.74 13.50
N LEU A 46 -2.35 -8.55 12.19
CA LEU A 46 -2.37 -9.65 11.21
C LEU A 46 -1.27 -10.67 11.45
N PHE A 47 -0.06 -10.22 11.81
CA PHE A 47 1.06 -11.10 12.10
C PHE A 47 0.86 -11.90 13.40
N HIS A 48 0.42 -11.24 14.47
CA HIS A 48 0.29 -11.81 15.80
C HIS A 48 -0.97 -12.68 16.01
N LEU A 49 -1.96 -12.65 15.11
CA LEU A 49 -3.13 -13.54 15.20
C LEU A 49 -2.74 -15.02 15.30
N ARG A 50 -1.66 -15.45 14.63
CA ARG A 50 -1.11 -16.82 14.76
C ARG A 50 -0.82 -17.18 16.21
N GLU A 51 -0.21 -16.27 16.96
CA GLU A 51 0.13 -16.50 18.37
C GLU A 51 -1.13 -16.63 19.22
N ALA A 52 -2.12 -15.77 18.99
CA ALA A 52 -3.43 -15.87 19.66
C ALA A 52 -4.12 -17.21 19.38
N ILE A 53 -4.05 -17.73 18.15
CA ILE A 53 -4.59 -19.05 17.78
C ILE A 53 -3.84 -20.17 18.51
N ASN A 54 -2.50 -20.19 18.42
CA ASN A 54 -1.67 -21.21 19.05
C ASN A 54 -1.91 -21.27 20.57
N GLU A 55 -1.94 -20.10 21.22
CA GLU A 55 -2.21 -19.99 22.65
C GLU A 55 -3.63 -20.45 23.01
N SER A 56 -4.64 -20.18 22.19
CA SER A 56 -6.02 -20.51 22.55
C SER A 56 -6.39 -21.98 22.30
N THR A 57 -5.80 -22.57 21.26
CA THR A 57 -6.21 -23.90 20.74
C THR A 57 -5.21 -25.00 21.08
N GLY A 58 -3.97 -24.65 21.40
CA GLY A 58 -2.85 -25.60 21.52
C GLY A 58 -2.36 -26.13 20.17
N ILE A 59 -2.94 -25.72 19.05
CA ILE A 59 -2.48 -26.09 17.71
C ILE A 59 -1.25 -25.24 17.39
N GLU A 60 -0.07 -25.82 17.48
CA GLU A 60 1.17 -25.11 17.16
C GLU A 60 1.36 -25.02 15.64
N ARG A 61 1.18 -23.82 15.09
CA ARG A 61 1.62 -23.48 13.73
C ARG A 61 2.82 -22.55 13.78
N SER A 62 3.90 -22.92 13.11
CA SER A 62 5.05 -22.03 12.95
C SER A 62 4.74 -20.93 11.94
N ARG A 63 5.56 -19.87 11.93
CA ARG A 63 5.46 -18.84 10.88
C ARG A 63 5.65 -19.44 9.49
N LYS A 64 6.55 -20.42 9.36
CA LYS A 64 6.85 -21.09 8.09
C LYS A 64 5.61 -21.84 7.58
N ASP A 65 4.94 -22.61 8.44
CA ASP A 65 3.74 -23.37 8.06
C ASP A 65 2.64 -22.46 7.51
N ILE A 66 2.39 -21.32 8.18
CA ILE A 66 1.42 -20.33 7.70
C ILE A 66 1.92 -19.67 6.41
N GLY A 67 3.22 -19.37 6.35
CA GLY A 67 3.83 -18.76 5.19
C GLY A 67 3.80 -19.62 3.92
N ASP A 68 3.85 -20.94 4.07
CA ASP A 68 3.72 -21.89 2.95
C ASP A 68 2.28 -21.92 2.41
N LEU A 69 1.29 -21.56 3.23
CA LEU A 69 -0.12 -21.42 2.83
C LEU A 69 -0.46 -20.01 2.33
N CYS A 70 0.21 -18.98 2.87
CA CYS A 70 0.00 -17.58 2.54
C CYS A 70 1.34 -16.84 2.54
N TRP A 71 1.94 -16.68 1.36
CA TRP A 71 3.21 -15.97 1.22
C TRP A 71 3.16 -14.53 1.76
N SER A 72 2.05 -13.82 1.52
CA SER A 72 1.83 -12.44 1.99
C SER A 72 1.91 -12.32 3.52
N TYR A 73 1.59 -13.39 4.27
CA TYR A 73 1.76 -13.42 5.73
C TYR A 73 3.24 -13.35 6.14
N GLN A 74 4.14 -14.03 5.42
CA GLN A 74 5.57 -13.92 5.69
C GLN A 74 6.05 -12.48 5.50
N LEU A 75 5.61 -11.83 4.42
CA LEU A 75 6.01 -10.46 4.12
C LEU A 75 5.47 -9.47 5.15
N ILE A 76 4.19 -9.58 5.55
CA ILE A 76 3.59 -8.79 6.64
C ILE A 76 4.39 -8.95 7.95
N GLY A 77 4.83 -10.17 8.27
CA GLY A 77 5.68 -10.41 9.42
C GLY A 77 7.01 -9.68 9.36
N ASP A 78 7.67 -9.62 8.19
CA ASP A 78 8.90 -8.83 8.04
C ASP A 78 8.64 -7.33 8.09
N VAL A 79 7.58 -6.85 7.44
CA VAL A 79 7.15 -5.44 7.47
C VAL A 79 6.95 -4.98 8.91
N PHE A 80 6.16 -5.70 9.70
CA PHE A 80 5.95 -5.35 11.10
C PHE A 80 7.26 -5.38 11.90
N ASN A 81 8.11 -6.38 11.70
CA ASN A 81 9.42 -6.44 12.37
C ASN A 81 10.33 -5.27 11.99
N SER A 82 10.25 -4.78 10.74
CA SER A 82 11.02 -3.61 10.28
C SER A 82 10.64 -2.31 10.99
N SER A 83 9.41 -2.21 11.52
CA SER A 83 9.00 -1.07 12.34
C SER A 83 9.82 -0.97 13.63
N LYS A 84 10.28 -2.11 14.16
CA LYS A 84 11.05 -2.24 15.41
C LYS A 84 12.57 -2.27 15.18
N HIS A 85 13.00 -2.70 14.00
CA HIS A 85 14.41 -2.93 13.70
C HIS A 85 14.88 -2.21 12.44
N VAL A 86 16.01 -1.49 12.54
CA VAL A 86 16.62 -0.81 11.38
C VAL A 86 17.00 -1.81 10.29
N LYS A 87 17.49 -2.99 10.67
CA LYS A 87 17.83 -4.12 9.79
C LYS A 87 17.27 -5.41 10.35
N ILE A 88 16.84 -6.31 9.47
CA ILE A 88 16.42 -7.67 9.82
C ILE A 88 17.58 -8.62 9.49
N ASN A 89 18.14 -9.28 10.50
CA ASN A 89 19.38 -10.07 10.36
C ASN A 89 19.16 -11.59 10.21
N ARG A 90 17.96 -12.04 9.78
CA ARG A 90 17.69 -13.47 9.48
C ARG A 90 17.90 -13.80 8.01
N GLY A 91 18.21 -15.07 7.71
CA GLY A 91 18.54 -15.56 6.37
C GLY A 91 17.34 -15.66 5.42
N ASP A 92 16.15 -15.83 5.97
CA ASP A 92 14.87 -16.01 5.27
C ASP A 92 14.04 -14.72 5.15
N ARG A 93 14.65 -13.55 5.41
CA ARG A 93 13.97 -12.25 5.30
C ARG A 93 13.58 -11.97 3.85
N LEU A 94 12.43 -11.33 3.68
CA LEU A 94 11.88 -10.86 2.40
C LEU A 94 12.13 -9.35 2.18
N ILE A 95 12.43 -8.60 3.24
CA ILE A 95 12.94 -7.22 3.20
C ILE A 95 14.20 -7.09 4.08
N ASN A 96 15.06 -6.12 3.77
CA ASN A 96 16.28 -5.82 4.53
C ASN A 96 15.99 -5.07 5.83
N GLY A 97 14.94 -4.25 5.90
CA GLY A 97 14.54 -3.54 7.11
C GLY A 97 13.71 -2.30 6.83
N ARG A 98 13.74 -1.34 7.76
CA ARG A 98 12.83 -0.16 7.74
C ARG A 98 12.87 0.62 6.43
N LYS A 99 14.02 0.70 5.74
CA LYS A 99 14.15 1.45 4.49
C LYS A 99 13.31 0.90 3.33
N ASP A 100 12.95 -0.38 3.40
CA ASP A 100 12.17 -1.04 2.36
C ASP A 100 10.66 -0.86 2.58
N VAL A 101 10.25 -0.14 3.63
CA VAL A 101 8.85 0.20 3.91
C VAL A 101 8.75 1.71 4.07
N HIS A 102 8.10 2.38 3.12
CA HIS A 102 7.98 3.83 3.17
C HIS A 102 6.66 4.31 2.59
N THR A 103 6.25 5.48 3.04
CA THR A 103 5.07 6.15 2.50
C THR A 103 5.46 6.94 1.26
N ILE A 104 4.72 6.75 0.16
CA ILE A 104 4.83 7.56 -1.06
C ILE A 104 3.62 8.46 -1.21
N VAL A 105 3.79 9.54 -1.97
CA VAL A 105 2.67 10.29 -2.55
C VAL A 105 2.50 9.80 -3.97
N CYS A 106 1.33 9.27 -4.30
CA CYS A 106 1.05 8.79 -5.64
C CYS A 106 0.10 9.77 -6.34
N CYS A 107 0.66 10.49 -7.30
CA CYS A 107 -0.05 11.44 -8.14
C CYS A 107 -0.60 10.70 -9.36
N SER A 108 -1.92 10.64 -9.44
CA SER A 108 -2.66 9.86 -10.41
C SER A 108 -3.28 10.79 -11.45
N ILE A 109 -3.01 10.51 -12.73
CA ILE A 109 -3.53 11.25 -13.87
C ILE A 109 -4.50 10.34 -14.61
N VAL A 110 -5.74 10.79 -14.80
CA VAL A 110 -6.78 9.97 -15.43
C VAL A 110 -7.49 10.76 -16.54
N PRO A 111 -7.62 10.20 -17.75
CA PRO A 111 -8.42 10.80 -18.82
C PRO A 111 -9.92 10.64 -18.53
N TYR A 112 -10.74 11.60 -18.94
CA TYR A 112 -12.19 11.41 -18.91
C TYR A 112 -12.61 10.38 -19.96
N GLU A 113 -13.47 9.42 -19.58
CA GLU A 113 -13.95 8.38 -20.50
C GLU A 113 -14.65 8.96 -21.75
N ASN A 114 -15.42 10.04 -21.55
CA ASN A 114 -16.20 10.67 -22.63
C ASN A 114 -15.40 11.73 -23.41
N ASN A 115 -14.24 12.14 -22.91
CA ASN A 115 -13.38 13.08 -23.60
C ASN A 115 -11.89 12.84 -23.25
N PRO A 116 -11.19 11.98 -24.01
CA PRO A 116 -9.80 11.64 -23.75
C PRO A 116 -8.81 12.83 -23.85
N SER A 117 -9.24 13.99 -24.38
CA SER A 117 -8.42 15.20 -24.35
C SER A 117 -8.40 15.86 -22.98
N ASP A 118 -9.39 15.57 -22.14
CA ASP A 118 -9.54 16.14 -20.81
C ASP A 118 -9.03 15.15 -19.77
N TRP A 119 -8.48 15.69 -18.68
CA TRP A 119 -7.86 14.90 -17.62
C TRP A 119 -8.25 15.44 -16.25
N TYR A 120 -8.26 14.58 -15.25
CA TYR A 120 -8.30 14.97 -13.85
C TYR A 120 -7.14 14.35 -13.09
N PHE A 121 -6.83 14.99 -11.97
CA PHE A 121 -5.68 14.67 -11.13
C PHE A 121 -6.16 14.40 -9.72
N TYR A 122 -5.57 13.42 -9.07
CA TYR A 122 -5.69 13.28 -7.62
C TYR A 122 -4.39 12.72 -7.04
N SER A 123 -4.16 13.00 -5.77
CA SER A 123 -3.08 12.38 -5.01
C SER A 123 -3.65 11.50 -3.90
N ASP A 124 -3.07 10.32 -3.73
CA ASP A 124 -3.26 9.49 -2.54
C ASP A 124 -1.90 9.20 -1.88
N PHE A 125 -1.95 8.86 -0.59
CA PHE A 125 -0.78 8.40 0.15
C PHE A 125 -0.82 6.88 0.22
N ARG A 126 0.33 6.24 0.06
CA ARG A 126 0.43 4.77 0.04
C ARG A 126 1.62 4.31 0.84
N VAL A 127 1.49 3.18 1.52
CA VAL A 127 2.61 2.53 2.20
C VAL A 127 3.10 1.42 1.30
N ILE A 128 4.30 1.59 0.73
CA ILE A 128 4.87 0.65 -0.22
C ILE A 128 5.95 -0.17 0.47
N VAL A 129 5.93 -1.47 0.18
CA VAL A 129 6.93 -2.44 0.58
C VAL A 129 7.79 -2.77 -0.63
N HIS A 130 9.11 -2.84 -0.46
CA HIS A 130 10.08 -3.21 -1.50
C HIS A 130 10.75 -4.54 -1.16
N PRO A 131 10.17 -5.68 -1.55
CA PRO A 131 10.78 -6.98 -1.29
C PRO A 131 12.11 -7.15 -2.03
N ILE A 132 13.02 -7.96 -1.49
CA ILE A 132 14.36 -8.19 -2.04
C ILE A 132 14.33 -8.79 -3.45
N LYS A 133 13.29 -9.59 -3.77
CA LYS A 133 13.20 -10.41 -4.99
C LYS A 133 11.91 -10.22 -5.79
N SER A 134 11.12 -9.19 -5.50
CA SER A 134 9.89 -8.92 -6.26
C SER A 134 9.69 -7.42 -6.42
N ASP A 135 8.73 -7.06 -7.26
CA ASP A 135 8.33 -5.68 -7.44
C ASP A 135 7.75 -5.08 -6.15
N PRO A 136 7.74 -3.74 -6.03
CA PRO A 136 7.12 -3.05 -4.91
C PRO A 136 5.64 -3.37 -4.81
N ILE A 137 5.13 -3.48 -3.58
CA ILE A 137 3.75 -3.89 -3.30
C ILE A 137 3.10 -2.90 -2.33
N ASP A 138 1.84 -2.53 -2.61
CA ASP A 138 1.02 -1.77 -1.67
C ASP A 138 0.72 -2.61 -0.42
N LEU A 139 1.04 -2.08 0.76
CA LEU A 139 0.86 -2.77 2.02
C LEU A 139 -0.63 -3.04 2.32
N LEU A 140 -1.57 -2.21 1.86
CA LEU A 140 -2.99 -2.43 2.08
C LEU A 140 -3.47 -3.67 1.31
N LYS A 141 -2.96 -3.89 0.10
CA LYS A 141 -3.21 -5.09 -0.69
C LYS A 141 -2.71 -6.34 0.05
N LEU A 142 -1.46 -6.32 0.53
CA LEU A 142 -0.89 -7.42 1.31
C LEU A 142 -1.71 -7.70 2.59
N ALA A 143 -2.10 -6.65 3.29
CA ALA A 143 -2.89 -6.76 4.52
C ALA A 143 -4.27 -7.37 4.25
N ALA A 144 -4.94 -6.96 3.17
CA ALA A 144 -6.22 -7.51 2.74
C ALA A 144 -6.12 -9.01 2.38
N GLU A 145 -5.06 -9.41 1.67
CA GLU A 145 -4.80 -10.81 1.35
C GLU A 145 -4.63 -11.67 2.61
N VAL A 146 -3.87 -11.18 3.59
CA VAL A 146 -3.63 -11.88 4.87
C VAL A 146 -4.89 -11.91 5.72
N LEU A 147 -5.68 -10.84 5.76
CA LEU A 147 -6.96 -10.79 6.45
C LEU A 147 -7.91 -11.86 5.91
N ARG A 148 -8.05 -11.92 4.59
CA ARG A 148 -8.88 -12.91 3.89
C ARG A 148 -8.39 -14.33 4.14
N PHE A 149 -7.08 -14.56 4.08
CA PHE A 149 -6.49 -15.85 4.42
C PHE A 149 -6.90 -16.29 5.82
N TRP A 150 -6.71 -15.43 6.82
CA TRP A 150 -7.04 -15.78 8.21
C TRP A 150 -8.53 -16.04 8.41
N GLY A 151 -9.41 -15.22 7.83
CA GLY A 151 -10.85 -15.46 7.88
C GLY A 151 -11.20 -16.84 7.33
N TRP A 152 -10.74 -17.17 6.12
CA TRP A 152 -11.01 -18.47 5.51
C TRP A 152 -10.37 -19.65 6.24
N TYR A 153 -9.14 -19.49 6.74
CA TYR A 153 -8.45 -20.51 7.52
C TYR A 153 -9.27 -20.84 8.77
N LEU A 154 -9.61 -19.82 9.57
CA LEU A 154 -10.36 -20.01 10.81
C LEU A 154 -11.76 -20.58 10.57
N TYR A 155 -12.43 -20.15 9.51
CA TYR A 155 -13.74 -20.71 9.12
C TYR A 155 -13.64 -22.20 8.78
N LYS A 156 -12.66 -22.59 7.95
CA LYS A 156 -12.46 -24.00 7.55
C LYS A 156 -12.08 -24.91 8.70
N GLU A 157 -11.34 -24.40 9.67
CA GLU A 157 -10.99 -25.12 10.90
C GLU A 157 -12.14 -25.15 11.93
N ASN A 158 -13.34 -24.66 11.57
CA ASN A 158 -14.50 -24.52 12.46
C ASN A 158 -14.24 -23.69 13.72
N LEU A 159 -13.30 -22.75 13.63
CA LEU A 159 -12.93 -21.83 14.72
C LEU A 159 -13.76 -20.54 14.68
N LEU A 160 -14.31 -20.18 13.51
CA LEU A 160 -15.19 -19.02 13.33
C LEU A 160 -16.44 -19.39 12.54
N GLU A 161 -17.57 -18.80 12.91
CA GLU A 161 -18.84 -18.91 12.16
C GLU A 161 -18.98 -17.83 11.08
N GLN A 162 -18.32 -16.68 11.29
CA GLN A 162 -18.33 -15.53 10.39
C GLN A 162 -16.91 -15.01 10.18
N VAL A 163 -16.66 -14.42 9.02
CA VAL A 163 -15.33 -13.92 8.63
C VAL A 163 -15.40 -12.43 8.31
N LEU A 164 -14.35 -11.69 8.65
CA LEU A 164 -14.19 -10.33 8.15
C LEU A 164 -13.92 -10.40 6.64
N GLN A 165 -14.65 -9.61 5.88
CA GLN A 165 -14.46 -9.49 4.44
C GLN A 165 -14.04 -8.06 4.11
N TYR A 166 -12.97 -7.96 3.33
CA TYR A 166 -12.56 -6.73 2.69
C TYR A 166 -12.06 -7.07 1.32
N GLU A 167 -12.62 -6.41 0.32
CA GLU A 167 -12.13 -6.46 -1.05
C GLU A 167 -11.28 -5.22 -1.27
N TYR A 168 -9.98 -5.43 -1.47
CA TYR A 168 -9.11 -4.37 -1.93
C TYR A 168 -9.58 -4.00 -3.34
N LYS A 169 -10.24 -2.85 -3.48
CA LYS A 169 -10.78 -2.34 -4.75
C LYS A 169 -9.69 -1.93 -5.75
N GLY A 170 -8.45 -2.29 -5.47
CA GLY A 170 -7.35 -2.13 -6.37
C GLY A 170 -6.91 -0.69 -6.52
N ASP A 171 -6.07 -0.53 -7.53
CA ASP A 171 -5.68 0.72 -8.09
C ASP A 171 -6.70 1.20 -9.12
N GLU A 172 -8.01 1.07 -8.90
CA GLU A 172 -8.94 1.65 -9.86
C GLU A 172 -8.87 3.19 -9.80
N PRO A 173 -8.98 3.87 -10.95
CA PRO A 173 -9.05 5.32 -10.95
C PRO A 173 -10.31 5.76 -10.21
N LEU A 174 -10.17 6.78 -9.38
CA LEU A 174 -11.32 7.38 -8.73
C LEU A 174 -12.23 8.04 -9.75
N SER A 175 -13.54 8.01 -9.54
CA SER A 175 -14.42 8.81 -10.38
C SER A 175 -14.08 10.32 -10.25
N PRO A 176 -14.34 11.14 -11.28
CA PRO A 176 -14.09 12.58 -11.21
C PRO A 176 -14.76 13.27 -10.02
N GLU A 177 -15.91 12.78 -9.56
CA GLU A 177 -16.65 13.32 -8.41
C GLU A 177 -15.96 13.00 -7.07
N LEU A 178 -15.25 11.87 -7.01
CA LEU A 178 -14.48 11.41 -5.84
C LEU A 178 -13.03 11.90 -5.86
N ALA A 179 -12.57 12.44 -6.99
CA ALA A 179 -11.37 13.25 -7.08
C ALA A 179 -11.65 14.60 -6.41
N THR A 180 -11.67 14.61 -5.08
CA THR A 180 -12.07 15.72 -4.21
C THR A 180 -11.17 16.95 -4.27
N GLN A 181 -10.24 17.01 -5.23
CA GLN A 181 -9.19 17.99 -5.23
C GLN A 181 -8.78 18.33 -6.67
N LYS A 182 -9.34 19.43 -7.21
CA LYS A 182 -8.55 20.30 -8.10
C LYS A 182 -7.40 20.82 -7.24
N ILE A 183 -6.34 20.03 -7.10
CA ILE A 183 -5.09 20.53 -6.53
C ILE A 183 -4.53 21.44 -7.63
N ASP A 184 -4.65 22.75 -7.44
CA ASP A 184 -3.60 23.63 -7.95
C ASP A 184 -2.32 23.12 -7.30
N VAL A 185 -1.51 22.39 -8.07
CA VAL A 185 -0.25 21.82 -7.61
C VAL A 185 0.70 22.98 -7.37
N HIS A 186 0.56 23.62 -6.22
CA HIS A 186 1.61 24.40 -5.62
C HIS A 186 2.65 23.39 -5.15
N LEU A 187 3.68 23.15 -5.97
CA LEU A 187 4.91 22.53 -5.51
C LEU A 187 5.46 23.44 -4.41
N VAL A 188 5.17 23.09 -3.16
CA VAL A 188 5.78 23.76 -2.01
C VAL A 188 7.20 23.24 -1.92
N ASP A 189 8.16 24.06 -2.32
CA ASP A 189 9.61 23.82 -2.22
C ASP A 189 10.12 23.83 -0.77
N ASN A 190 9.29 23.41 0.19
CA ASN A 190 9.69 23.28 1.58
C ASN A 190 10.07 21.84 1.81
N LYS A 191 11.38 21.54 1.81
CA LYS A 191 11.90 20.39 2.58
C LYS A 191 11.60 20.70 4.05
N PRO A 192 10.62 20.03 4.69
CA PRO A 192 10.50 20.15 6.13
C PRO A 192 11.72 19.42 6.71
N GLU A 193 12.58 20.15 7.41
CA GLU A 193 13.71 19.53 8.12
C GLU A 193 13.18 18.41 9.02
N GLY A 194 13.64 17.17 8.79
CA GLY A 194 13.34 16.02 9.66
C GLY A 194 12.29 15.03 9.16
N VAL A 195 11.64 15.27 8.01
CA VAL A 195 10.80 14.24 7.36
C VAL A 195 11.66 13.52 6.32
N GLY A 196 11.74 12.18 6.38
CA GLY A 196 12.48 11.39 5.39
C GLY A 196 12.08 11.74 3.95
N GLU A 197 12.97 11.49 2.98
CA GLU A 197 12.74 11.80 1.56
C GLU A 197 11.35 11.32 1.10
N MET A 198 10.44 12.26 0.89
CA MET A 198 9.09 11.97 0.40
C MET A 198 9.20 11.68 -1.10
N THR A 199 8.99 10.42 -1.48
CA THR A 199 9.02 10.02 -2.89
C THR A 199 7.65 10.29 -3.51
N MET A 200 7.62 11.18 -4.50
CA MET A 200 6.44 11.40 -5.35
C MET A 200 6.53 10.47 -6.57
N VAL A 201 5.46 9.73 -6.83
CA VAL A 201 5.34 8.85 -7.99
C VAL A 201 4.19 9.34 -8.86
N TYR A 202 4.44 9.51 -10.15
CA TYR A 202 3.41 9.86 -11.12
C TYR A 202 3.01 8.64 -11.93
N ARG A 203 1.71 8.43 -12.07
CA ARG A 203 1.13 7.35 -12.85
C ARG A 203 -0.03 7.83 -13.70
N LEU A 204 -0.18 7.20 -14.86
CA LEU A 204 -1.22 7.49 -15.84
C LEU A 204 -2.14 6.27 -15.97
N TRP A 205 -3.45 6.50 -15.93
CA TRP A 205 -4.41 5.44 -16.20
C TRP A 205 -4.50 5.20 -17.72
N ASP A 206 -4.09 4.01 -18.14
CA ASP A 206 -4.19 3.55 -19.53
C ASP A 206 -5.58 2.94 -19.75
N LEU A 207 -6.44 3.65 -20.49
CA LEU A 207 -7.82 3.22 -20.75
C LEU A 207 -7.91 1.88 -21.50
N GLU A 208 -6.95 1.59 -22.37
CA GLU A 208 -6.94 0.36 -23.17
C GLU A 208 -6.51 -0.84 -22.32
N LYS A 209 -5.46 -0.66 -21.52
CA LYS A 209 -4.94 -1.72 -20.65
C LYS A 209 -5.76 -1.89 -19.37
N LYS A 210 -6.54 -0.87 -18.99
CA LYS A 210 -7.20 -0.75 -17.69
C LYS A 210 -6.21 -0.95 -16.55
N ASP A 211 -5.07 -0.27 -16.65
CA ASP A 211 -3.96 -0.40 -15.72
C ASP A 211 -3.18 0.93 -15.60
N TRP A 212 -2.42 1.08 -14.53
CA TRP A 212 -1.50 2.20 -14.36
C TRP A 212 -0.19 1.97 -15.07
N VAL A 213 0.23 2.96 -15.84
CA VAL A 213 1.58 2.99 -16.42
C VAL A 213 2.41 4.09 -15.74
N PRO A 214 3.72 3.87 -15.53
CA PRO A 214 4.60 4.92 -15.06
C PRO A 214 4.51 6.14 -15.98
N PHE A 215 4.20 7.31 -15.42
CA PHE A 215 4.16 8.53 -16.20
C PHE A 215 5.59 9.08 -16.32
N THR A 216 6.18 8.94 -17.51
CA THR A 216 7.53 9.44 -17.84
C THR A 216 7.50 10.75 -18.63
N GLY A 217 6.31 11.30 -18.86
CA GLY A 217 6.11 12.54 -19.58
C GLY A 217 6.50 13.77 -18.76
N GLN A 218 6.61 14.90 -19.46
CA GLN A 218 6.57 16.22 -18.82
C GLN A 218 5.11 16.66 -18.82
N VAL A 219 4.47 16.74 -17.65
CA VAL A 219 3.22 17.51 -17.56
C VAL A 219 3.63 18.97 -17.62
N ALA A 220 3.29 19.66 -18.71
CA ALA A 220 3.25 21.11 -18.68
C ALA A 220 2.05 21.46 -17.79
N LEU A 221 2.31 21.68 -16.51
CA LEU A 221 1.27 22.18 -15.61
C LEU A 221 1.04 23.63 -16.02
N GLU A 222 -0.10 23.97 -16.61
CA GLU A 222 -0.39 25.37 -16.90
C GLU A 222 -1.05 26.03 -15.69
N LYS A 223 -0.46 27.12 -15.19
CA LYS A 223 -1.13 28.01 -14.25
C LYS A 223 -1.58 29.23 -15.02
N ASP A 224 -2.89 29.48 -15.05
CA ASP A 224 -3.47 30.65 -15.73
C ASP A 224 -3.07 30.76 -17.23
N GLY A 225 -2.92 29.61 -17.91
CA GLY A 225 -2.48 29.57 -19.32
C GLY A 225 -0.97 29.79 -19.54
N VAL A 226 -0.17 29.74 -18.48
CA VAL A 226 1.31 29.82 -18.55
C VAL A 226 1.90 28.44 -18.23
N PRO A 227 2.68 27.82 -19.15
CA PRO A 227 3.35 26.56 -18.89
C PRO A 227 4.34 26.68 -17.72
N ILE A 228 4.11 25.94 -16.64
CA ILE A 228 5.08 25.69 -15.59
C ILE A 228 6.10 24.70 -16.16
N GLN A 229 7.37 25.10 -16.22
CA GLN A 229 8.42 24.17 -16.61
C GLN A 229 8.50 23.04 -15.57
N PRO A 230 8.51 21.77 -16.00
CA PRO A 230 8.64 20.65 -15.08
C PRO A 230 9.98 20.75 -14.36
N ALA A 231 9.94 20.68 -13.02
CA ALA A 231 11.14 20.43 -12.23
C ALA A 231 11.81 19.16 -12.77
N HIS A 232 13.09 19.26 -13.11
CA HIS A 232 13.84 18.24 -13.82
C HIS A 232 13.71 16.84 -13.19
N VAL A 233 12.85 15.98 -13.75
CA VAL A 233 12.99 14.53 -13.62
C VAL A 233 14.02 14.11 -14.66
N SER A 234 15.16 13.59 -14.19
CA SER A 234 16.29 13.18 -15.03
C SER A 234 15.88 12.10 -16.04
N ARG A 235 16.24 12.32 -17.31
CA ARG A 235 15.86 11.46 -18.45
C ARG A 235 16.46 10.04 -18.34
N PRO A 236 15.75 8.98 -18.77
CA PRO A 236 16.31 7.63 -18.89
C PRO A 236 17.31 7.53 -20.06
N PRO A 237 18.20 6.51 -20.06
CA PRO A 237 19.35 6.42 -20.97
C PRO A 237 18.96 6.23 -22.44
N LYS A 238 19.83 6.72 -23.33
CA LYS A 238 19.66 6.86 -24.79
C LYS A 238 19.42 5.56 -25.59
N SER A 239 19.39 4.38 -24.97
CA SER A 239 19.29 3.09 -25.68
C SER A 239 17.90 2.76 -26.25
N ALA A 240 16.86 3.56 -25.98
CA ALA A 240 15.48 3.27 -26.42
C ALA A 240 15.00 4.04 -27.68
N ARG A 241 15.85 4.79 -28.39
CA ARG A 241 15.41 5.68 -29.49
C ARG A 241 15.34 5.08 -30.91
N LYS A 242 15.52 3.77 -31.09
CA LYS A 242 15.39 3.14 -32.42
C LYS A 242 14.17 2.23 -32.50
N ARG A 243 12.97 2.83 -32.58
CA ARG A 243 11.80 2.12 -33.17
C ARG A 243 10.68 2.98 -33.73
N TRP A 244 10.73 4.30 -33.58
CA TRP A 244 9.74 5.20 -34.18
C TRP A 244 10.51 6.35 -34.80
N GLY A 245 10.62 6.34 -36.14
CA GLY A 245 11.43 7.30 -36.91
C GLY A 245 10.87 8.73 -36.81
N LEU A 246 11.35 9.44 -35.79
CA LEU A 246 11.40 10.90 -35.68
C LEU A 246 12.87 11.29 -35.42
#